data_AF-A0A1F3MKD9-F1
#
_entry.id   AF-A0A1F3MKD9-F1
#
_cell.length_a   1.000
_cell.length_b   1.000
_cell.length_c   1.000
_cell.angle_alpha   90.00
_cell.angle_beta   90.00
_cell.angle_gamma   90.00
#
_symmetry.space_group_name_H-M   'P 1'
#
loop_
_entity.id
_entity.type
_entity.pdbx_description
1 polymer ?
#
loop_
_entity_poly.entity_id
_entity_poly.type
_entity_poly.pdbx_seq_one_letter_code
_entity_poly.pdbx_strand_id
1 'polypeptide(L)'
;MKKMTFALFAIGFMSVYLILFFSSRSKEKKKFQALVSIPVTGNRFLTLNTVVRVNQIEVTRDRNEGEDEASIHTLEHAKAFREAIAEGWPEARITWAFSWQALFSDLENYDGIRKYARKCHLHYGDDVTFIPGGYFANAYNTREQVNKDLHEALKRISEFMGKDFHPNSVVAGFLAAENLQYLAEKEDIHVCQANIWSQYAIDNQDGDGSISYPYYPSKEHFCKPAQSSADFIDCVNLDGWTCDFLAARREGFNEGFNSRMGVGPIETIRNHGPEDGLKQMIATTAVHFDKGFSLNGFAWVTNCWEISLIEPIGHLEKLTEWLKEIRTRWPDAQCITQGEFGLRWRNEFKTNDRLDYWFVQQGTGIGGSDPDKEISWYMNKGFRLAILKNLTDNTKMVIDFTRYDLPAAEPRELGRNWSLMGLINQKQTRPQDMPIPLKSLPEGDQQYIFSRYPELNR
;
A
#
# COMPACT_ATOMS: atom_id res chain seq x y z
N MET A 1 -15.90 -33.29 -54.48
CA MET A 1 -16.96 -32.81 -53.57
C MET A 1 -16.76 -33.09 -52.07
N LYS A 2 -15.72 -33.80 -51.60
CA LYS A 2 -15.48 -34.02 -50.15
C LYS A 2 -14.45 -33.08 -49.49
N LYS A 3 -13.65 -32.34 -50.26
CA LYS A 3 -12.64 -31.39 -49.74
C LYS A 3 -13.16 -29.96 -49.48
N MET A 4 -14.28 -29.57 -50.11
CA MET A 4 -14.89 -28.24 -49.93
C MET A 4 -15.69 -28.13 -48.62
N THR A 5 -16.21 -29.24 -48.11
CA THR A 5 -17.02 -29.28 -46.88
C THR A 5 -16.17 -29.09 -45.61
N PHE A 6 -14.89 -29.50 -45.64
CA PHE A 6 -13.98 -29.37 -44.49
C PHE A 6 -13.48 -27.93 -44.28
N ALA A 7 -13.29 -27.17 -45.36
CA ALA A 7 -12.84 -25.78 -45.29
C ALA A 7 -13.94 -24.83 -44.76
N LEU A 8 -15.21 -25.08 -45.11
CA LEU A 8 -16.36 -24.32 -44.59
C LEU A 8 -16.61 -24.60 -43.10
N PHE A 9 -16.38 -25.83 -42.63
CA PHE A 9 -16.47 -26.17 -41.20
C PHE A 9 -15.36 -25.53 -40.35
N ALA A 10 -14.14 -25.45 -40.87
CA ALA A 10 -13.02 -24.82 -40.16
C ALA A 10 -13.17 -23.29 -40.03
N ILE A 11 -13.69 -22.62 -41.06
CA ILE A 11 -13.98 -21.17 -41.02
C ILE A 11 -15.16 -20.87 -40.07
N GLY A 12 -16.19 -21.72 -40.06
CA GLY A 12 -17.30 -21.63 -39.11
C GLY A 12 -16.83 -21.78 -37.65
N PHE A 13 -15.98 -22.77 -37.33
CA PHE A 13 -15.45 -22.95 -35.99
C PHE A 13 -14.54 -21.80 -35.54
N MET A 14 -13.67 -21.30 -36.42
CA MET A 14 -12.75 -20.19 -36.10
C MET A 14 -13.50 -18.87 -35.89
N SER A 15 -14.58 -18.63 -36.65
CA SER A 15 -15.44 -17.44 -36.46
C SER A 15 -16.26 -17.50 -35.17
N VAL A 16 -16.78 -18.67 -34.78
CA VAL A 16 -17.49 -18.86 -33.51
C VAL A 16 -16.55 -18.71 -32.31
N TYR A 17 -15.31 -19.23 -32.40
CA TYR A 17 -14.29 -19.02 -31.37
C TYR A 17 -13.88 -17.56 -31.24
N LEU A 18 -13.70 -16.84 -32.36
CA LEU A 18 -13.43 -15.40 -32.32
C LEU A 18 -14.57 -14.64 -31.66
N ILE A 19 -15.83 -14.90 -32.05
CA ILE A 19 -17.00 -14.21 -31.50
C ILE A 19 -17.18 -14.49 -30.00
N LEU A 20 -16.99 -15.74 -29.58
CA LEU A 20 -17.07 -16.12 -28.16
C LEU A 20 -15.94 -15.48 -27.34
N PHE A 21 -14.72 -15.41 -27.88
CA PHE A 21 -13.56 -14.78 -27.23
C PHE A 21 -13.68 -13.25 -27.14
N PHE A 22 -14.15 -12.57 -28.19
CA PHE A 22 -14.44 -11.13 -28.14
C PHE A 22 -15.60 -10.81 -27.18
N SER A 23 -16.62 -11.68 -27.12
CA SER A 23 -17.75 -11.54 -26.19
C SER A 23 -17.35 -11.71 -24.72
N SER A 24 -16.48 -12.67 -24.37
CA SER A 24 -16.01 -12.84 -22.98
C SER A 24 -15.16 -11.67 -22.51
N ARG A 25 -14.24 -11.18 -23.36
CA ARG A 25 -13.38 -10.03 -23.06
C ARG A 25 -14.18 -8.73 -22.84
N SER A 26 -15.17 -8.47 -23.68
CA SER A 26 -16.07 -7.33 -23.47
C SER A 26 -16.83 -7.42 -22.15
N LYS A 27 -17.16 -8.64 -21.68
CA LYS A 27 -17.88 -8.85 -20.43
C LYS A 27 -16.99 -8.62 -19.21
N GLU A 28 -15.75 -9.12 -19.22
CA GLU A 28 -14.80 -8.89 -18.12
C GLU A 28 -14.44 -7.42 -17.96
N LYS A 29 -14.13 -6.72 -19.07
CA LYS A 29 -13.84 -5.28 -19.02
C LYS A 29 -15.04 -4.48 -18.51
N LYS A 30 -16.27 -4.83 -18.94
CA LYS A 30 -17.50 -4.20 -18.42
C LYS A 30 -17.73 -4.50 -16.94
N LYS A 31 -17.46 -5.73 -16.49
CA LYS A 31 -17.56 -6.13 -15.08
C LYS A 31 -16.58 -5.34 -14.23
N PHE A 32 -15.33 -5.22 -14.66
CA PHE A 32 -14.31 -4.44 -13.96
C PHE A 32 -14.66 -2.95 -13.93
N GLN A 33 -15.11 -2.39 -15.06
CA GLN A 33 -15.58 -1.00 -15.11
C GLN A 33 -16.75 -0.75 -14.15
N ALA A 34 -17.67 -1.71 -14.01
CA ALA A 34 -18.76 -1.62 -13.04
C ALA A 34 -18.24 -1.65 -11.59
N LEU A 35 -17.26 -2.50 -11.28
CA LEU A 35 -16.63 -2.53 -9.94
C LEU A 35 -15.92 -1.21 -9.61
N VAL A 36 -15.15 -0.66 -10.55
CA VAL A 36 -14.44 0.62 -10.38
C VAL A 36 -15.39 1.82 -10.31
N SER A 37 -16.63 1.67 -10.81
CA SER A 37 -17.66 2.71 -10.71
C SER A 37 -18.31 2.82 -9.32
N ILE A 38 -18.11 1.82 -8.45
CA ILE A 38 -18.62 1.86 -7.07
C ILE A 38 -17.82 2.95 -6.31
N PRO A 39 -18.50 3.92 -5.67
CA PRO A 39 -17.82 4.99 -4.94
C PRO A 39 -17.00 4.43 -3.78
N VAL A 40 -15.93 5.11 -3.41
CA VAL A 40 -15.19 4.80 -2.17
C VAL A 40 -15.94 5.36 -0.97
N THR A 41 -16.54 6.55 -1.11
CA THR A 41 -17.37 7.14 -0.04
C THR A 41 -18.51 6.20 0.32
N GLY A 42 -18.71 6.02 1.62
CA GLY A 42 -19.71 5.13 2.22
C GLY A 42 -19.25 3.70 2.43
N ASN A 43 -17.99 3.34 2.09
CA ASN A 43 -17.50 1.96 2.15
C ASN A 43 -16.22 1.80 2.98
N ARG A 44 -15.97 0.57 3.44
CA ARG A 44 -14.74 0.15 4.14
C ARG A 44 -13.97 -0.84 3.29
N PHE A 45 -12.66 -0.67 3.20
CA PHE A 45 -11.80 -1.45 2.32
C PHE A 45 -10.63 -2.05 3.08
N LEU A 46 -10.42 -3.35 2.89
CA LEU A 46 -9.16 -4.00 3.16
C LEU A 46 -8.48 -4.31 1.82
N THR A 47 -7.24 -3.88 1.66
CA THR A 47 -6.39 -4.34 0.55
C THR A 47 -5.28 -5.20 1.11
N LEU A 48 -5.22 -6.46 0.68
CA LEU A 48 -4.16 -7.38 1.04
C LEU A 48 -3.31 -7.66 -0.18
N ASN A 49 -2.00 -7.61 -0.02
CA ASN A 49 -1.06 -8.10 -1.03
C ASN A 49 -0.07 -9.11 -0.42
N THR A 50 0.59 -9.85 -1.30
CA THR A 50 1.65 -10.76 -0.94
C THR A 50 2.82 -10.61 -1.90
N VAL A 51 4.03 -10.87 -1.40
CA VAL A 51 5.25 -10.85 -2.19
C VAL A 51 5.80 -12.24 -2.36
N VAL A 52 6.17 -12.54 -3.61
CA VAL A 52 6.95 -13.70 -4.01
C VAL A 52 8.31 -13.19 -4.48
N ARG A 53 9.37 -13.54 -3.76
CA ARG A 53 10.75 -13.11 -4.05
C ARG A 53 11.73 -14.27 -3.96
N VAL A 54 12.93 -14.10 -4.50
CA VAL A 54 14.04 -15.06 -4.33
C VAL A 54 14.85 -14.69 -3.11
N ASN A 55 15.17 -13.42 -2.95
CA ASN A 55 15.91 -12.93 -1.80
C ASN A 55 15.10 -11.90 -1.03
N GLN A 56 15.39 -11.78 0.27
CA GLN A 56 14.70 -10.88 1.16
C GLN A 56 14.72 -9.42 0.66
N ILE A 57 15.85 -8.97 0.12
CA ILE A 57 16.05 -7.58 -0.30
C ILE A 57 16.75 -7.51 -1.67
N GLU A 58 15.98 -7.71 -2.74
CA GLU A 58 16.45 -7.61 -4.13
C GLU A 58 16.49 -6.15 -4.62
N VAL A 59 17.43 -5.36 -4.09
CA VAL A 59 17.51 -3.91 -4.33
C VAL A 59 17.68 -3.51 -5.80
N THR A 60 18.21 -4.40 -6.64
CA THR A 60 18.22 -4.28 -8.11
C THR A 60 18.02 -5.65 -8.75
N ARG A 61 18.02 -5.73 -10.09
CA ARG A 61 17.86 -6.99 -10.83
C ARG A 61 18.93 -8.03 -10.52
N ASP A 62 20.14 -7.58 -10.23
CA ASP A 62 21.36 -8.37 -10.12
C ASP A 62 22.06 -8.22 -8.76
N ARG A 63 21.49 -7.43 -7.84
CA ARG A 63 22.01 -7.21 -6.49
C ARG A 63 20.98 -7.55 -5.42
N ASN A 64 21.40 -8.35 -4.47
CA ASN A 64 20.67 -8.70 -3.25
C ASN A 64 21.44 -8.18 -2.02
N GLU A 65 20.71 -7.67 -1.03
CA GLU A 65 21.22 -7.16 0.27
C GLU A 65 20.61 -7.90 1.47
N GLY A 66 19.89 -9.00 1.24
CA GLY A 66 19.28 -9.82 2.30
C GLY A 66 19.54 -11.31 2.13
N GLU A 67 18.76 -12.14 2.81
CA GLU A 67 18.91 -13.59 2.79
C GLU A 67 18.30 -14.23 1.53
N ASP A 68 18.86 -15.38 1.12
CA ASP A 68 18.23 -16.24 0.12
C ASP A 68 17.00 -16.92 0.75
N GLU A 69 15.83 -16.66 0.18
CA GLU A 69 14.53 -17.17 0.62
C GLU A 69 13.98 -18.22 -0.37
N ALA A 70 14.78 -18.72 -1.32
CA ALA A 70 14.31 -19.61 -2.37
C ALA A 70 13.70 -20.92 -1.85
N SER A 71 14.30 -21.49 -0.80
CA SER A 71 13.85 -22.75 -0.20
C SER A 71 12.52 -22.63 0.55
N ILE A 72 12.19 -21.44 1.06
CA ILE A 72 10.96 -21.18 1.83
C ILE A 72 9.81 -20.65 0.96
N HIS A 73 10.08 -20.23 -0.28
CA HIS A 73 9.06 -19.93 -1.28
C HIS A 73 8.58 -21.21 -1.96
N THR A 74 7.65 -21.91 -1.31
CA THR A 74 7.06 -23.15 -1.82
C THR A 74 5.65 -22.91 -2.37
N LEU A 75 5.23 -23.76 -3.30
CA LEU A 75 3.83 -23.78 -3.76
C LEU A 75 2.85 -24.12 -2.62
N GLU A 76 3.30 -24.90 -1.63
CA GLU A 76 2.51 -25.24 -0.45
C GLU A 76 2.24 -24.01 0.41
N HIS A 77 3.26 -23.22 0.73
CA HIS A 77 3.10 -21.96 1.48
C HIS A 77 2.21 -20.97 0.73
N ALA A 78 2.38 -20.83 -0.59
CA ALA A 78 1.52 -19.96 -1.40
C ALA A 78 0.04 -20.40 -1.37
N LYS A 79 -0.23 -21.71 -1.41
CA LYS A 79 -1.59 -22.25 -1.29
C LYS A 79 -2.16 -22.04 0.10
N ALA A 80 -1.42 -22.43 1.14
CA ALA A 80 -1.84 -22.29 2.52
C ALA A 80 -2.22 -20.84 2.84
N PHE A 81 -1.38 -19.88 2.42
CA PHE A 81 -1.66 -18.46 2.56
C PHE A 81 -3.00 -18.05 1.90
N ARG A 82 -3.20 -18.44 0.65
CA ARG A 82 -4.41 -18.06 -0.09
C ARG A 82 -5.66 -18.77 0.43
N GLU A 83 -5.53 -20.00 0.89
CA GLU A 83 -6.60 -20.80 1.51
C GLU A 83 -7.02 -20.19 2.86
N ALA A 84 -6.08 -19.76 3.70
CA ALA A 84 -6.36 -19.03 4.93
C ALA A 84 -7.18 -17.76 4.67
N ILE A 85 -6.83 -17.00 3.61
CA ILE A 85 -7.61 -15.83 3.19
C ILE A 85 -9.01 -16.23 2.75
N ALA A 86 -9.16 -17.27 1.92
CA ALA A 86 -10.46 -17.72 1.45
C ALA A 86 -11.34 -18.25 2.59
N GLU A 87 -10.75 -18.88 3.59
CA GLU A 87 -11.47 -19.35 4.78
C GLU A 87 -11.95 -18.18 5.65
N GLY A 88 -11.13 -17.14 5.79
CA GLY A 88 -11.51 -15.95 6.55
C GLY A 88 -12.51 -15.07 5.80
N TRP A 89 -12.35 -14.98 4.48
CA TRP A 89 -13.09 -14.11 3.59
C TRP A 89 -13.21 -14.72 2.18
N PRO A 90 -14.27 -15.50 1.91
CA PRO A 90 -14.43 -16.23 0.64
C PRO A 90 -14.42 -15.34 -0.61
N GLU A 91 -14.97 -14.13 -0.51
CA GLU A 91 -15.06 -13.16 -1.60
C GLU A 91 -13.81 -12.29 -1.76
N ALA A 92 -12.80 -12.46 -0.89
CA ALA A 92 -11.60 -11.63 -0.92
C ALA A 92 -10.83 -11.80 -2.22
N ARG A 93 -10.31 -10.67 -2.72
CA ARG A 93 -9.39 -10.60 -3.85
C ARG A 93 -8.14 -9.86 -3.42
N ILE A 94 -6.99 -10.44 -3.70
CA ILE A 94 -5.69 -9.90 -3.25
C ILE A 94 -4.77 -9.56 -4.40
N THR A 95 -3.64 -8.92 -4.11
CA THR A 95 -2.61 -8.58 -5.11
C THR A 95 -1.37 -9.44 -4.90
N TRP A 96 -0.94 -10.18 -5.92
CA TRP A 96 0.32 -10.94 -5.91
C TRP A 96 1.42 -10.10 -6.55
N ALA A 97 2.48 -9.79 -5.83
CA ALA A 97 3.62 -9.05 -6.35
C ALA A 97 4.83 -9.97 -6.47
N PHE A 98 5.41 -10.07 -7.67
CA PHE A 98 6.60 -10.88 -7.92
C PHE A 98 7.82 -9.98 -8.05
N SER A 99 8.93 -10.34 -7.39
CA SER A 99 10.21 -9.67 -7.58
C SER A 99 10.80 -9.98 -8.95
N TRP A 100 11.87 -9.27 -9.32
CA TRP A 100 12.55 -9.51 -10.59
C TRP A 100 13.04 -10.95 -10.66
N GLN A 101 13.77 -11.41 -9.65
CA GLN A 101 14.31 -12.76 -9.67
C GLN A 101 13.19 -13.83 -9.63
N ALA A 102 12.08 -13.58 -8.93
CA ALA A 102 10.95 -14.51 -8.91
C ALA A 102 10.22 -14.60 -10.25
N LEU A 103 10.16 -13.51 -11.03
CA LEU A 103 9.57 -13.50 -12.38
C LEU A 103 10.40 -14.26 -13.41
N PHE A 104 11.72 -14.19 -13.28
CA PHE A 104 12.68 -14.75 -14.24
C PHE A 104 13.32 -16.07 -13.78
N SER A 105 13.01 -16.54 -12.58
CA SER A 105 13.50 -17.82 -12.08
C SER A 105 12.89 -19.01 -12.83
N ASP A 106 13.76 -19.92 -13.27
CA ASP A 106 13.43 -21.21 -13.90
C ASP A 106 13.27 -22.35 -12.88
N LEU A 107 13.43 -22.07 -11.57
CA LEU A 107 13.23 -23.09 -10.54
C LEU A 107 11.76 -23.51 -10.47
N GLU A 108 11.54 -24.81 -10.21
CA GLU A 108 10.22 -25.44 -10.25
C GLU A 108 9.23 -24.81 -9.27
N ASN A 109 9.69 -24.40 -8.08
CA ASN A 109 8.87 -23.73 -7.09
C ASN A 109 8.29 -22.40 -7.59
N TYR A 110 9.09 -21.54 -8.22
CA TYR A 110 8.62 -20.26 -8.75
C TYR A 110 7.71 -20.42 -9.97
N ASP A 111 7.99 -21.39 -10.85
CA ASP A 111 7.07 -21.73 -11.94
C ASP A 111 5.71 -22.21 -11.39
N GLY A 112 5.74 -23.06 -10.36
CA GLY A 112 4.55 -23.50 -9.64
C GLY A 112 3.74 -22.34 -9.05
N ILE A 113 4.41 -21.41 -8.37
CA ILE A 113 3.76 -20.24 -7.76
C ILE A 113 3.18 -19.29 -8.83
N ARG A 114 3.89 -19.00 -9.93
CA ARG A 114 3.35 -18.19 -11.04
C ARG A 114 2.10 -18.82 -11.66
N LYS A 115 2.12 -20.14 -11.91
CA LYS A 115 0.95 -20.90 -12.38
C LYS A 115 -0.19 -20.84 -11.37
N TYR A 116 0.10 -20.87 -10.08
CA TYR A 116 -0.90 -20.77 -9.02
C TYR A 116 -1.51 -19.36 -8.93
N ALA A 117 -0.71 -18.30 -8.94
CA ALA A 117 -1.21 -16.92 -8.96
C ALA A 117 -2.16 -16.68 -10.14
N ARG A 118 -1.84 -17.22 -11.34
CA ARG A 118 -2.77 -17.20 -12.48
C ARG A 118 -4.08 -17.94 -12.20
N LYS A 119 -4.04 -19.10 -11.55
CA LYS A 119 -5.26 -19.83 -11.14
C LYS A 119 -6.08 -19.00 -10.14
N CYS A 120 -5.42 -18.33 -9.20
CA CYS A 120 -6.07 -17.46 -8.23
C CYS A 120 -6.72 -16.25 -8.91
N HIS A 121 -6.07 -15.63 -9.89
CA HIS A 121 -6.68 -14.60 -10.72
C HIS A 121 -7.94 -15.09 -11.43
N LEU A 122 -7.88 -16.25 -12.09
CA LEU A 122 -9.02 -16.81 -12.82
C LEU A 122 -10.18 -17.23 -11.90
N HIS A 123 -9.87 -17.70 -10.68
CA HIS A 123 -10.87 -18.22 -9.76
C HIS A 123 -11.45 -17.16 -8.83
N TYR A 124 -10.59 -16.37 -8.20
CA TYR A 124 -10.98 -15.36 -7.21
C TYR A 124 -11.08 -13.96 -7.83
N GLY A 125 -10.28 -13.65 -8.85
CA GLY A 125 -10.12 -12.29 -9.37
C GLY A 125 -8.98 -11.52 -8.67
N ASP A 126 -8.01 -12.23 -8.11
CA ASP A 126 -6.77 -11.64 -7.59
C ASP A 126 -6.01 -10.89 -8.71
N ASP A 127 -5.27 -9.84 -8.38
CA ASP A 127 -4.39 -9.13 -9.32
C ASP A 127 -2.96 -9.68 -9.23
N VAL A 128 -2.16 -9.53 -10.29
CA VAL A 128 -0.78 -10.04 -10.35
C VAL A 128 0.12 -8.97 -10.94
N THR A 129 1.09 -8.49 -10.16
CA THR A 129 1.93 -7.36 -10.50
C THR A 129 3.40 -7.57 -10.10
N PHE A 130 4.21 -6.53 -10.32
CA PHE A 130 5.64 -6.50 -10.06
C PHE A 130 5.93 -5.78 -8.74
N ILE A 131 7.01 -6.22 -8.07
CA ILE A 131 7.67 -5.49 -7.00
C ILE A 131 9.11 -5.13 -7.36
N PRO A 132 9.40 -3.87 -7.76
CA PRO A 132 10.76 -3.42 -8.00
C PRO A 132 11.57 -3.31 -6.70
N GLY A 133 12.82 -3.75 -6.75
CA GLY A 133 13.79 -3.42 -5.69
C GLY A 133 13.51 -4.06 -4.32
N GLY A 134 12.60 -5.03 -4.22
CA GLY A 134 12.14 -5.59 -2.94
C GLY A 134 11.75 -4.48 -1.96
N TYR A 135 10.95 -3.51 -2.42
CA TYR A 135 10.50 -2.28 -1.75
C TYR A 135 11.40 -1.03 -1.88
N PHE A 136 12.67 -1.18 -2.27
CA PHE A 136 13.67 -0.10 -2.11
C PHE A 136 14.33 0.34 -3.41
N ALA A 137 13.64 0.22 -4.54
CA ALA A 137 14.25 0.37 -5.87
C ALA A 137 15.01 1.69 -6.06
N ASN A 138 14.42 2.82 -5.66
CA ASN A 138 15.02 4.13 -5.87
C ASN A 138 16.17 4.48 -4.90
N ALA A 139 16.32 3.76 -3.78
CA ALA A 139 17.49 3.92 -2.93
C ALA A 139 18.77 3.36 -3.57
N TYR A 140 18.64 2.42 -4.51
CA TYR A 140 19.76 1.66 -5.08
C TYR A 140 19.85 1.74 -6.60
N ASN A 141 18.87 2.34 -7.27
CA ASN A 141 18.80 2.35 -8.72
C ASN A 141 18.34 3.70 -9.28
N THR A 142 18.80 3.99 -10.49
CA THR A 142 18.42 5.23 -11.20
C THR A 142 16.96 5.18 -11.62
N ARG A 143 16.31 6.33 -11.72
CA ARG A 143 14.91 6.44 -12.19
C ARG A 143 14.75 5.82 -13.59
N GLU A 144 15.69 6.04 -14.49
CA GLU A 144 15.69 5.44 -15.84
C GLU A 144 15.72 3.91 -15.80
N GLN A 145 16.62 3.34 -15.01
CA GLN A 145 16.70 1.88 -14.89
C GLN A 145 15.46 1.32 -14.19
N VAL A 146 14.92 1.97 -13.16
CA VAL A 146 13.64 1.55 -12.54
C VAL A 146 12.51 1.55 -13.57
N ASN A 147 12.41 2.54 -14.46
CA ASN A 147 11.41 2.54 -15.55
C ASN A 147 11.58 1.34 -16.48
N LYS A 148 12.83 1.01 -16.83
CA LYS A 148 13.13 -0.18 -17.63
C LYS A 148 12.74 -1.48 -16.91
N ASP A 149 12.96 -1.55 -15.60
CA ASP A 149 12.57 -2.69 -14.74
C ASP A 149 11.06 -2.87 -14.73
N LEU A 150 10.32 -1.77 -14.52
CA LEU A 150 8.87 -1.75 -14.58
C LEU A 150 8.38 -2.28 -15.93
N HIS A 151 8.86 -1.71 -17.05
CA HIS A 151 8.43 -2.11 -18.39
C HIS A 151 8.65 -3.60 -18.67
N GLU A 152 9.86 -4.09 -18.43
CA GLU A 152 10.23 -5.46 -18.76
C GLU A 152 9.55 -6.48 -17.83
N ALA A 153 9.37 -6.16 -16.55
CA ALA A 153 8.66 -7.01 -15.60
C ALA A 153 7.16 -7.08 -15.90
N LEU A 154 6.51 -5.96 -16.21
CA LEU A 154 5.08 -5.94 -16.58
C LEU A 154 4.81 -6.74 -17.86
N LYS A 155 5.73 -6.65 -18.83
CA LYS A 155 5.70 -7.51 -20.02
C LYS A 155 5.84 -8.99 -19.64
N ARG A 156 6.79 -9.33 -18.76
CA ARG A 156 7.01 -10.71 -18.30
C ARG A 156 5.78 -11.28 -17.57
N ILE A 157 5.09 -10.46 -16.79
CA ILE A 157 3.83 -10.86 -16.13
C ILE A 157 2.76 -11.19 -17.17
N SER A 158 2.60 -10.33 -18.16
CA SER A 158 1.63 -10.52 -19.25
C SER A 158 1.88 -11.82 -20.03
N GLU A 159 3.13 -12.27 -20.17
CA GLU A 159 3.47 -13.53 -20.85
C GLU A 159 2.87 -14.76 -20.15
N PHE A 160 2.97 -14.87 -18.83
CA PHE A 160 2.47 -16.05 -18.11
C PHE A 160 1.00 -15.93 -17.71
N MET A 161 0.50 -14.71 -17.47
CA MET A 161 -0.91 -14.47 -17.17
C MET A 161 -1.79 -14.61 -18.42
N GLY A 162 -1.24 -14.24 -19.58
CA GLY A 162 -1.90 -14.24 -20.88
C GLY A 162 -1.83 -12.85 -21.52
N LYS A 163 -1.72 -12.80 -22.86
CA LYS A 163 -1.42 -11.56 -23.62
C LYS A 163 -2.33 -10.37 -23.38
N ASP A 164 -3.54 -10.60 -22.87
CA ASP A 164 -4.54 -9.55 -22.61
C ASP A 164 -4.56 -9.09 -21.13
N PHE A 165 -3.78 -9.74 -20.27
CA PHE A 165 -3.66 -9.35 -18.87
C PHE A 165 -2.80 -8.10 -18.74
N HIS A 166 -3.26 -7.17 -17.92
CA HIS A 166 -2.55 -5.96 -17.53
C HIS A 166 -2.90 -5.66 -16.07
N PRO A 167 -1.91 -5.48 -15.18
CA PRO A 167 -2.18 -5.23 -13.77
C PRO A 167 -2.75 -3.84 -13.54
N ASN A 168 -3.62 -3.70 -12.53
CA ASN A 168 -4.22 -2.41 -12.22
C ASN A 168 -3.36 -1.54 -11.31
N SER A 169 -2.34 -2.13 -10.67
CA SER A 169 -1.43 -1.45 -9.77
C SER A 169 -0.04 -2.07 -9.77
N VAL A 170 0.96 -1.33 -9.29
CA VAL A 170 2.30 -1.84 -8.91
C VAL A 170 2.47 -1.82 -7.38
N VAL A 171 3.25 -2.77 -6.83
CA VAL A 171 3.62 -2.81 -5.40
C VAL A 171 5.10 -2.50 -5.28
N ALA A 172 5.47 -1.27 -4.95
CA ALA A 172 6.85 -0.79 -5.07
C ALA A 172 7.58 -0.53 -3.76
N GLY A 173 6.90 -0.48 -2.62
CA GLY A 173 7.46 0.07 -1.39
C GLY A 173 7.62 1.58 -1.51
N PHE A 174 8.76 2.02 -2.04
CA PHE A 174 9.04 3.40 -2.41
C PHE A 174 9.23 3.53 -3.92
N LEU A 175 8.54 4.50 -4.54
CA LEU A 175 8.73 4.80 -5.95
C LEU A 175 8.82 6.32 -6.17
N ALA A 176 9.87 6.77 -6.85
CA ALA A 176 10.10 8.18 -7.12
C ALA A 176 8.97 8.79 -7.98
N ALA A 177 8.76 10.10 -7.86
CA ALA A 177 7.74 10.84 -8.61
C ALA A 177 7.85 10.62 -10.13
N GLU A 178 9.06 10.63 -10.68
CA GLU A 178 9.29 10.37 -12.11
C GLU A 178 8.87 8.96 -12.53
N ASN A 179 9.09 7.96 -11.67
CA ASN A 179 8.71 6.59 -11.93
C ASN A 179 7.18 6.40 -11.82
N LEU A 180 6.51 7.12 -10.92
CA LEU A 180 5.05 7.17 -10.85
C LEU A 180 4.44 7.84 -12.08
N GLN A 181 5.08 8.90 -12.59
CA GLN A 181 4.69 9.55 -13.84
C GLN A 181 4.86 8.59 -15.03
N TYR A 182 5.97 7.84 -15.07
CA TYR A 182 6.21 6.82 -16.09
C TYR A 182 5.11 5.74 -16.08
N LEU A 183 4.73 5.22 -14.91
CA LEU A 183 3.62 4.25 -14.81
C LEU A 183 2.33 4.79 -15.44
N ALA A 184 1.95 6.01 -15.11
CA ALA A 184 0.72 6.62 -15.62
C ALA A 184 0.78 6.90 -17.13
N GLU A 185 1.90 7.44 -17.62
CA GLU A 185 1.98 7.95 -19.00
C GLU A 185 2.46 6.90 -20.02
N LYS A 186 3.23 5.90 -19.59
CA LYS A 186 3.89 4.93 -20.47
C LYS A 186 3.33 3.52 -20.32
N GLU A 187 2.93 3.15 -19.09
CA GLU A 187 2.42 1.80 -18.80
C GLU A 187 0.89 1.76 -18.64
N ASP A 188 0.19 2.90 -18.67
CA ASP A 188 -1.26 3.01 -18.42
C ASP A 188 -1.68 2.43 -17.05
N ILE A 189 -0.79 2.56 -16.06
CA ILE A 189 -1.01 2.12 -14.67
C ILE A 189 -1.15 3.35 -13.79
N HIS A 190 -2.32 3.49 -13.17
CA HIS A 190 -2.70 4.69 -12.42
C HIS A 190 -2.81 4.46 -10.91
N VAL A 191 -2.25 3.37 -10.40
CA VAL A 191 -2.23 3.06 -8.96
C VAL A 191 -0.89 2.42 -8.62
N CYS A 192 -0.27 2.86 -7.54
CA CYS A 192 0.94 2.23 -7.03
C CYS A 192 0.96 2.30 -5.50
N GLN A 193 1.26 1.17 -4.86
CA GLN A 193 1.79 1.22 -3.50
C GLN A 193 3.23 1.73 -3.63
N ALA A 194 3.44 3.02 -3.42
CA ALA A 194 4.71 3.72 -3.67
C ALA A 194 5.16 4.55 -2.46
N ASN A 195 4.54 4.30 -1.32
CA ASN A 195 4.89 4.88 -0.05
C ASN A 195 4.80 3.81 1.04
N ILE A 196 5.75 3.85 1.97
CA ILE A 196 5.65 3.11 3.24
C ILE A 196 5.51 4.17 4.33
N TRP A 197 4.26 4.48 4.68
CA TRP A 197 3.94 5.66 5.48
C TRP A 197 4.70 5.63 6.82
N SER A 198 5.30 6.76 7.17
CA SER A 198 6.11 7.00 8.37
C SER A 198 7.44 6.23 8.48
N GLN A 199 7.86 5.45 7.49
CA GLN A 199 9.10 4.69 7.64
C GLN A 199 10.33 5.60 7.76
N TYR A 200 11.11 5.41 8.84
CA TYR A 200 12.34 6.15 9.12
C TYR A 200 13.27 5.37 10.07
N ALA A 201 14.56 5.31 9.73
CA ALA A 201 15.61 4.59 10.46
C ALA A 201 15.31 3.10 10.73
N ILE A 202 14.55 2.47 9.83
CA ILE A 202 14.28 1.03 9.80
C ILE A 202 14.38 0.48 8.38
N ASP A 203 14.78 -0.77 8.23
CA ASP A 203 15.05 -1.44 6.95
C ASP A 203 16.00 -0.64 6.06
N ASN A 204 15.74 -0.48 4.75
CA ASN A 204 16.73 -0.02 3.77
C ASN A 204 16.45 1.33 3.08
N GLN A 205 15.34 1.98 3.38
CA GLN A 205 15.00 3.31 2.86
C GLN A 205 14.09 4.05 3.86
N ASP A 206 14.18 5.38 3.87
CA ASP A 206 13.33 6.26 4.68
C ASP A 206 12.45 7.11 3.76
N GLY A 207 11.18 7.29 4.15
CA GLY A 207 10.22 8.09 3.38
C GLY A 207 9.06 8.58 4.24
N ASP A 208 9.35 9.09 5.43
CA ASP A 208 8.35 9.83 6.22
C ASP A 208 8.07 11.20 5.57
N GLY A 209 6.93 11.80 5.90
CA GLY A 209 6.51 13.11 5.38
C GLY A 209 5.22 13.10 4.58
N SER A 210 4.79 11.93 4.10
CA SER A 210 3.60 11.74 3.28
C SER A 210 2.28 11.69 4.07
N ILE A 211 1.17 11.76 3.32
CA ILE A 211 -0.18 11.41 3.78
C ILE A 211 -0.30 9.87 3.84
N SER A 212 -1.01 9.33 4.83
CA SER A 212 -1.20 7.87 5.01
C SER A 212 -2.32 7.27 4.15
N TYR A 213 -3.33 8.07 3.82
CA TYR A 213 -4.41 7.71 2.90
C TYR A 213 -4.10 8.13 1.45
N PRO A 214 -4.85 7.65 0.45
CA PRO A 214 -4.52 7.85 -0.96
C PRO A 214 -4.46 9.33 -1.37
N TYR A 215 -3.54 9.65 -2.28
CA TYR A 215 -3.39 10.98 -2.89
C TYR A 215 -2.73 10.87 -4.26
N TYR A 216 -2.80 11.93 -5.06
CA TYR A 216 -1.96 12.09 -6.24
C TYR A 216 -0.65 12.76 -5.88
N PRO A 217 0.51 12.16 -6.17
CA PRO A 217 1.81 12.72 -5.83
C PRO A 217 2.19 13.88 -6.76
N SER A 218 3.05 14.75 -6.26
CA SER A 218 3.65 15.86 -7.00
C SER A 218 4.85 15.39 -7.80
N LYS A 219 5.08 15.97 -8.97
CA LYS A 219 6.32 15.83 -9.75
C LYS A 219 7.58 16.22 -8.98
N GLU A 220 7.44 17.02 -7.93
CA GLU A 220 8.56 17.42 -7.07
C GLU A 220 9.04 16.30 -6.15
N HIS A 221 8.11 15.52 -5.59
CA HIS A 221 8.41 14.50 -4.59
C HIS A 221 7.24 13.53 -4.37
N PHE A 222 7.50 12.21 -4.34
CA PHE A 222 6.44 11.21 -4.18
C PHE A 222 5.64 11.36 -2.87
N CYS A 223 6.28 11.74 -1.75
CA CYS A 223 5.60 12.08 -0.48
C CYS A 223 4.74 13.36 -0.51
N LYS A 224 4.90 14.25 -1.50
CA LYS A 224 4.17 15.52 -1.57
C LYS A 224 2.90 15.34 -2.39
N PRO A 225 1.70 15.70 -1.89
CA PRO A 225 0.51 15.81 -2.73
C PRO A 225 0.70 16.87 -3.81
N ALA A 226 0.30 16.57 -5.04
CA ALA A 226 0.29 17.56 -6.13
C ALA A 226 -0.53 18.80 -5.75
N GLN A 227 0.04 19.98 -6.01
CA GLN A 227 -0.54 21.27 -5.65
C GLN A 227 -1.38 21.88 -6.77
N SER A 228 -1.15 21.48 -8.01
CA SER A 228 -1.79 22.04 -9.20
C SER A 228 -1.75 21.05 -10.35
N SER A 229 -2.32 21.41 -11.50
CA SER A 229 -2.17 20.64 -12.73
C SER A 229 -0.72 20.63 -13.25
N ALA A 230 0.13 21.60 -12.87
CA ALA A 230 1.50 21.69 -13.37
C ALA A 230 2.38 20.55 -12.82
N ASP A 231 2.19 20.21 -11.55
CA ASP A 231 2.93 19.18 -10.82
C ASP A 231 2.13 17.89 -10.60
N PHE A 232 0.95 17.76 -11.19
CA PHE A 232 0.10 16.58 -11.06
C PHE A 232 0.68 15.34 -11.74
N ILE A 233 0.62 14.20 -11.04
CA ILE A 233 0.85 12.86 -11.59
C ILE A 233 -0.44 12.05 -11.40
N ASP A 234 -0.98 11.52 -12.50
CA ASP A 234 -2.20 10.70 -12.51
C ASP A 234 -1.91 9.25 -12.10
N CYS A 235 -1.31 9.07 -10.92
CA CYS A 235 -1.09 7.76 -10.31
C CYS A 235 -1.41 7.87 -8.82
N VAL A 236 -2.41 7.14 -8.35
CA VAL A 236 -2.78 7.12 -6.94
C VAL A 236 -1.65 6.48 -6.14
N ASN A 237 -1.05 7.25 -5.22
CA ASN A 237 -0.03 6.77 -4.32
C ASN A 237 -0.67 6.17 -3.07
N LEU A 238 -0.42 4.88 -2.84
CA LEU A 238 -0.95 4.10 -1.72
C LEU A 238 0.16 3.76 -0.71
N ASP A 239 -0.20 3.75 0.56
CA ASP A 239 0.56 3.08 1.63
C ASP A 239 0.58 1.54 1.46
N GLY A 240 1.53 0.87 2.11
CA GLY A 240 1.70 -0.58 2.10
C GLY A 240 1.18 -1.30 3.34
N TRP A 241 1.38 -0.73 4.54
CA TRP A 241 0.97 -1.32 5.82
C TRP A 241 0.39 -0.26 6.73
N THR A 242 -0.87 -0.44 7.11
CA THR A 242 -1.52 0.44 8.08
C THR A 242 -0.85 0.32 9.44
N CYS A 243 -0.22 1.40 9.88
CA CYS A 243 0.45 1.47 11.18
C CYS A 243 -0.49 1.86 12.31
N ASP A 244 -0.11 1.45 13.52
CA ASP A 244 -0.54 2.10 14.74
C ASP A 244 0.11 3.49 14.80
N PHE A 245 -0.69 4.55 14.86
CA PHE A 245 -0.18 5.93 14.78
C PHE A 245 0.70 6.33 15.97
N LEU A 246 0.56 5.69 17.14
CA LEU A 246 1.40 5.95 18.31
C LEU A 246 2.73 5.22 18.22
N ALA A 247 2.73 3.98 17.74
CA ALA A 247 3.96 3.24 17.49
C ALA A 247 4.80 3.91 16.40
N ALA A 248 4.14 4.32 15.32
CA ALA A 248 4.73 4.98 14.15
C ALA A 248 5.40 6.33 14.43
N ARG A 249 5.23 6.93 15.61
CA ARG A 249 5.92 8.18 15.98
C ARG A 249 7.44 7.98 16.08
N ARG A 250 7.89 6.76 16.40
CA ARG A 250 9.28 6.46 16.72
C ARG A 250 10.12 6.32 15.44
N GLU A 251 11.41 6.62 15.55
CA GLU A 251 12.40 6.17 14.57
C GLU A 251 12.84 4.74 14.89
N GLY A 252 13.03 3.91 13.87
CA GLY A 252 13.61 2.58 14.06
C GLY A 252 12.91 1.74 15.13
N PHE A 253 13.71 1.36 16.13
CA PHE A 253 13.31 0.62 17.33
C PHE A 253 13.43 1.46 18.61
N ASN A 254 13.33 2.80 18.49
CA ASN A 254 13.54 3.69 19.63
C ASN A 254 12.60 3.34 20.81
N GLU A 255 13.07 3.54 22.03
CA GLU A 255 12.38 3.14 23.27
C GLU A 255 12.07 1.62 23.37
N GLY A 256 12.71 0.78 22.55
CA GLY A 256 12.51 -0.67 22.56
C GLY A 256 11.30 -1.14 21.76
N PHE A 257 10.64 -0.26 21.01
CA PHE A 257 9.43 -0.58 20.24
C PHE A 257 9.66 -0.44 18.75
N ASN A 258 9.12 -1.38 17.95
CA ASN A 258 9.20 -1.29 16.50
C ASN A 258 8.23 -0.20 15.97
N SER A 259 8.76 0.81 15.29
CA SER A 259 8.00 1.88 14.65
C SER A 259 7.07 1.42 13.51
N ARG A 260 7.20 0.18 13.01
CA ARG A 260 6.35 -0.40 11.97
C ARG A 260 5.11 -1.14 12.50
N MET A 261 4.91 -1.18 13.82
CA MET A 261 3.76 -1.87 14.42
C MET A 261 2.43 -1.29 13.92
N GLY A 262 1.47 -2.18 13.66
CA GLY A 262 0.15 -1.84 13.11
C GLY A 262 -0.63 -3.10 12.78
N VAL A 263 -0.97 -3.29 11.51
CA VAL A 263 -1.58 -4.54 11.03
C VAL A 263 -0.57 -5.58 10.50
N GLY A 264 0.70 -5.21 10.37
CA GLY A 264 1.75 -6.12 9.87
C GLY A 264 1.99 -7.31 10.81
N PRO A 265 2.20 -8.53 10.28
CA PRO A 265 2.29 -9.76 11.09
C PRO A 265 3.57 -9.85 11.92
N ILE A 266 4.67 -9.27 11.43
CA ILE A 266 5.96 -9.32 12.11
C ILE A 266 5.87 -8.59 13.45
N GLU A 267 5.43 -7.34 13.41
CA GLU A 267 5.40 -6.46 14.57
C GLU A 267 4.25 -6.75 15.53
N THR A 268 3.37 -7.67 15.18
CA THR A 268 2.23 -8.06 15.99
C THR A 268 2.32 -9.53 16.37
N ILE A 269 1.84 -10.42 15.52
CA ILE A 269 1.73 -11.86 15.78
C ILE A 269 3.08 -12.46 16.18
N ARG A 270 4.16 -12.15 15.46
CA ARG A 270 5.49 -12.70 15.79
C ARG A 270 6.05 -12.10 17.07
N ASN A 271 6.12 -10.77 17.16
CA ASN A 271 6.84 -10.10 18.24
C ASN A 271 6.06 -10.06 19.57
N HIS A 272 4.74 -10.14 19.54
CA HIS A 272 3.87 -10.07 20.72
C HIS A 272 3.03 -11.35 20.94
N GLY A 273 3.23 -12.37 20.11
CA GLY A 273 2.47 -13.61 20.15
C GLY A 273 1.09 -13.50 19.47
N PRO A 274 0.45 -14.64 19.18
CA PRO A 274 -0.74 -14.69 18.34
C PRO A 274 -1.93 -13.91 18.89
N GLU A 275 -2.17 -13.96 20.20
CA GLU A 275 -3.35 -13.36 20.82
C GLU A 275 -3.25 -11.84 20.92
N ASP A 276 -2.16 -11.32 21.48
CA ASP A 276 -1.97 -9.87 21.62
C ASP A 276 -1.64 -9.23 20.27
N GLY A 277 -0.96 -9.97 19.38
CA GLY A 277 -0.77 -9.56 17.99
C GLY A 277 -2.10 -9.38 17.26
N LEU A 278 -3.00 -10.36 17.32
CA LEU A 278 -4.32 -10.24 16.71
C LEU A 278 -5.14 -9.09 17.30
N LYS A 279 -5.13 -8.92 18.63
CA LYS A 279 -5.78 -7.77 19.29
C LYS A 279 -5.26 -6.44 18.76
N GLN A 280 -3.94 -6.31 18.60
CA GLN A 280 -3.32 -5.10 18.06
C GLN A 280 -3.71 -4.85 16.60
N MET A 281 -3.73 -5.89 15.76
CA MET A 281 -4.18 -5.77 14.36
C MET A 281 -5.64 -5.32 14.27
N ILE A 282 -6.53 -5.86 15.12
CA ILE A 282 -7.95 -5.47 15.17
C ILE A 282 -8.13 -4.05 15.71
N ALA A 283 -7.39 -3.67 16.75
CA ALA A 283 -7.44 -2.31 17.30
C ALA A 283 -6.97 -1.29 16.26
N THR A 284 -5.86 -1.56 15.56
CA THR A 284 -5.37 -0.72 14.46
C THR A 284 -6.41 -0.62 13.35
N THR A 285 -7.04 -1.74 12.95
CA THR A 285 -8.12 -1.74 11.96
C THR A 285 -9.30 -0.86 12.40
N ALA A 286 -9.68 -0.89 13.68
CA ALA A 286 -10.79 -0.14 14.23
C ALA A 286 -10.58 1.38 14.20
N VAL A 287 -9.33 1.86 14.32
CA VAL A 287 -9.01 3.31 14.15
C VAL A 287 -9.55 3.81 12.81
N HIS A 288 -9.40 3.00 11.76
CA HIS A 288 -9.86 3.31 10.42
C HIS A 288 -11.35 3.01 10.24
N PHE A 289 -11.81 1.81 10.60
CA PHE A 289 -13.15 1.35 10.24
C PHE A 289 -14.26 1.90 11.16
N ASP A 290 -13.94 2.37 12.36
CA ASP A 290 -14.88 3.04 13.27
C ASP A 290 -14.79 4.57 13.13
N LYS A 291 -13.93 5.21 13.94
CA LYS A 291 -13.87 6.67 14.02
C LYS A 291 -13.34 7.25 12.71
N GLY A 292 -12.31 6.66 12.11
CA GLY A 292 -11.78 7.06 10.80
C GLY A 292 -12.87 7.07 9.73
N PHE A 293 -13.72 6.04 9.66
CA PHE A 293 -14.84 5.99 8.71
C PHE A 293 -15.80 7.16 8.94
N SER A 294 -16.16 7.43 10.19
CA SER A 294 -17.06 8.54 10.54
C SER A 294 -16.51 9.93 10.19
N LEU A 295 -15.17 10.09 10.24
CA LEU A 295 -14.51 11.37 9.98
C LEU A 295 -14.22 11.57 8.49
N ASN A 296 -13.90 10.49 7.76
CA ASN A 296 -13.41 10.56 6.38
C ASN A 296 -14.46 10.19 5.33
N GLY A 297 -15.61 9.64 5.75
CA GLY A 297 -16.66 9.17 4.86
C GLY A 297 -16.38 7.84 4.18
N PHE A 298 -15.14 7.33 4.25
CA PHE A 298 -14.75 5.97 3.88
C PHE A 298 -13.62 5.50 4.79
N ALA A 299 -13.30 4.22 4.76
CA ALA A 299 -12.15 3.69 5.48
C ALA A 299 -11.35 2.72 4.63
N TRP A 300 -10.05 2.69 4.87
CA TRP A 300 -9.13 1.84 4.17
C TRP A 300 -8.04 1.36 5.14
N VAL A 301 -7.78 0.06 5.08
CA VAL A 301 -6.68 -0.62 5.75
C VAL A 301 -5.93 -1.41 4.68
N THR A 302 -4.60 -1.38 4.73
CA THR A 302 -3.74 -2.12 3.81
C THR A 302 -2.72 -2.94 4.57
N ASN A 303 -2.39 -4.10 4.03
CA ASN A 303 -1.41 -4.99 4.63
C ASN A 303 -0.69 -5.78 3.53
N CYS A 304 0.58 -6.06 3.76
CA CYS A 304 1.34 -7.02 2.98
C CYS A 304 1.84 -8.15 3.87
N TRP A 305 1.66 -9.38 3.40
CA TRP A 305 2.20 -10.59 4.01
C TRP A 305 3.03 -11.32 2.96
N GLU A 306 4.35 -11.34 3.15
CA GLU A 306 5.29 -12.03 2.28
C GLU A 306 5.14 -13.56 2.40
N ILE A 307 5.23 -14.29 1.28
CA ILE A 307 5.13 -15.76 1.30
C ILE A 307 6.26 -16.39 2.13
N SER A 308 7.44 -15.75 2.18
CA SER A 308 8.54 -16.20 3.04
C SER A 308 8.26 -16.11 4.54
N LEU A 309 7.21 -15.40 4.96
CA LEU A 309 6.88 -15.26 6.38
C LEU A 309 5.92 -16.33 6.90
N ILE A 310 5.36 -17.19 6.06
CA ILE A 310 4.36 -18.19 6.48
C ILE A 310 4.92 -19.09 7.59
N GLU A 311 6.09 -19.68 7.37
CA GLU A 311 6.75 -20.53 8.35
C GLU A 311 7.34 -19.73 9.55
N PRO A 312 8.09 -18.62 9.35
CA PRO A 312 8.62 -17.82 10.45
C PRO A 312 7.58 -17.19 11.39
N ILE A 313 6.38 -16.84 10.89
CA ILE A 313 5.29 -16.36 11.73
C ILE A 313 4.63 -17.54 12.47
N GLY A 314 4.48 -18.69 11.81
CA GLY A 314 3.98 -19.93 12.42
C GLY A 314 2.53 -19.92 12.88
N HIS A 315 1.78 -18.84 12.59
CA HIS A 315 0.44 -18.56 13.11
C HIS A 315 -0.51 -18.06 12.01
N LEU A 316 -0.54 -18.78 10.88
CA LEU A 316 -1.36 -18.40 9.73
C LEU A 316 -2.87 -18.39 10.05
N GLU A 317 -3.32 -19.18 11.03
CA GLU A 317 -4.70 -19.13 11.54
C GLU A 317 -5.10 -17.73 12.03
N LYS A 318 -4.16 -16.91 12.51
CA LYS A 318 -4.44 -15.54 12.96
C LYS A 318 -4.75 -14.60 11.79
N LEU A 319 -4.26 -14.87 10.58
CA LEU A 319 -4.72 -14.19 9.38
C LEU A 319 -6.20 -14.49 9.12
N THR A 320 -6.57 -15.77 9.18
CA THR A 320 -7.97 -16.21 9.03
C THR A 320 -8.88 -15.56 10.08
N GLU A 321 -8.47 -15.57 11.35
CA GLU A 321 -9.22 -14.95 12.45
C GLU A 321 -9.36 -13.44 12.28
N TRP A 322 -8.29 -12.73 11.89
CA TRP A 322 -8.34 -11.29 11.61
C TRP A 322 -9.39 -10.96 10.53
N LEU A 323 -9.41 -11.72 9.44
CA LEU A 323 -10.38 -11.54 8.36
C LEU A 323 -11.82 -11.87 8.78
N LYS A 324 -12.03 -12.93 9.56
CA LYS A 324 -13.36 -13.29 10.11
C LYS A 324 -13.88 -12.21 11.05
N GLU A 325 -13.01 -11.67 11.91
CA GLU A 325 -13.37 -10.62 12.84
C GLU A 325 -13.71 -9.33 12.12
N ILE A 326 -12.95 -8.95 11.08
CA ILE A 326 -13.30 -7.79 10.25
C ILE A 326 -14.70 -7.93 9.67
N ARG A 327 -15.03 -9.07 9.08
CA ARG A 327 -16.37 -9.32 8.50
C ARG A 327 -17.46 -9.37 9.56
N THR A 328 -17.14 -9.78 10.77
CA THR A 328 -18.10 -9.85 11.87
C THR A 328 -18.42 -8.47 12.41
N ARG A 329 -17.38 -7.65 12.66
CA ARG A 329 -17.51 -6.32 13.23
C ARG A 329 -17.92 -5.25 12.20
N TRP A 330 -17.49 -5.40 10.95
CA TRP A 330 -17.78 -4.50 9.83
C TRP A 330 -18.28 -5.30 8.62
N PRO A 331 -19.52 -5.81 8.64
CA PRO A 331 -20.04 -6.74 7.63
C PRO A 331 -20.19 -6.15 6.22
N ASP A 332 -20.13 -4.82 6.09
CA ASP A 332 -20.16 -4.09 4.82
C ASP A 332 -18.77 -3.83 4.24
N ALA A 333 -17.69 -4.20 4.96
CA ALA A 333 -16.34 -4.07 4.46
C ALA A 333 -16.12 -4.94 3.22
N GLN A 334 -15.14 -4.56 2.40
CA GLN A 334 -14.77 -5.25 1.17
C GLN A 334 -13.27 -5.56 1.18
N CYS A 335 -12.89 -6.80 0.90
CA CYS A 335 -11.50 -7.18 0.67
C CYS A 335 -11.23 -7.26 -0.83
N ILE A 336 -10.56 -6.23 -1.38
CA ILE A 336 -10.34 -6.06 -2.82
C ILE A 336 -8.87 -5.82 -3.13
N THR A 337 -8.49 -5.95 -4.41
CA THR A 337 -7.11 -5.73 -4.85
C THR A 337 -6.71 -4.27 -4.67
N GLN A 338 -5.41 -4.00 -4.53
CA GLN A 338 -4.90 -2.63 -4.37
C GLN A 338 -5.25 -1.76 -5.59
N GLY A 339 -5.09 -2.30 -6.79
CA GLY A 339 -5.47 -1.60 -8.02
C GLY A 339 -6.97 -1.31 -8.13
N GLU A 340 -7.84 -2.22 -7.70
CA GLU A 340 -9.28 -1.93 -7.72
C GLU A 340 -9.64 -0.81 -6.74
N PHE A 341 -9.12 -0.85 -5.51
CA PHE A 341 -9.33 0.21 -4.53
C PHE A 341 -8.82 1.55 -5.04
N GLY A 342 -7.57 1.60 -5.52
CA GLY A 342 -6.97 2.82 -6.03
C GLY A 342 -7.71 3.39 -7.23
N LEU A 343 -8.20 2.55 -8.15
CA LEU A 343 -8.99 3.00 -9.30
C LEU A 343 -10.38 3.50 -8.91
N ARG A 344 -11.04 2.91 -7.88
CA ARG A 344 -12.28 3.48 -7.32
C ARG A 344 -12.03 4.85 -6.72
N TRP A 345 -10.95 5.00 -5.95
CA TRP A 345 -10.55 6.29 -5.39
C TRP A 345 -10.26 7.31 -6.50
N ARG A 346 -9.49 6.93 -7.53
CA ARG A 346 -9.21 7.74 -8.74
C ARG A 346 -10.48 8.14 -9.48
N ASN A 347 -11.48 7.25 -9.50
CA ASN A 347 -12.75 7.53 -10.16
C ASN A 347 -13.53 8.64 -9.45
N GLU A 348 -13.46 8.70 -8.12
CA GLU A 348 -14.19 9.67 -7.31
C GLU A 348 -13.42 10.97 -7.04
N PHE A 349 -12.11 10.87 -6.81
CA PHE A 349 -11.21 11.99 -6.52
C PHE A 349 -10.36 12.29 -7.76
N LYS A 350 -10.58 13.45 -8.40
CA LYS A 350 -9.85 13.86 -9.62
C LYS A 350 -8.63 14.72 -9.37
N THR A 351 -8.58 15.35 -8.20
CA THR A 351 -7.49 16.21 -7.73
C THR A 351 -7.37 16.04 -6.22
N ASN A 352 -6.33 16.63 -5.65
CA ASN A 352 -6.14 16.63 -4.19
C ASN A 352 -7.00 17.68 -3.46
N ASP A 353 -7.80 18.49 -4.15
CA ASP A 353 -8.48 19.66 -3.55
C ASP A 353 -9.51 19.28 -2.46
N ARG A 354 -10.02 18.05 -2.55
CA ARG A 354 -11.00 17.49 -1.60
C ARG A 354 -10.36 16.66 -0.49
N LEU A 355 -9.03 16.55 -0.44
CA LEU A 355 -8.35 15.79 0.62
C LEU A 355 -8.53 16.48 1.97
N ASP A 356 -9.05 15.74 2.94
CA ASP A 356 -9.21 16.19 4.32
C ASP A 356 -9.31 15.01 5.28
N TYR A 357 -8.22 14.26 5.42
CA TYR A 357 -8.22 13.06 6.24
C TYR A 357 -7.99 13.39 7.71
N TRP A 358 -8.78 12.78 8.58
CA TRP A 358 -8.69 12.91 10.02
C TRP A 358 -8.74 11.55 10.70
N PHE A 359 -7.77 11.30 11.59
CA PHE A 359 -7.71 10.13 12.45
C PHE A 359 -7.56 10.52 13.91
N VAL A 360 -8.12 9.71 14.80
CA VAL A 360 -7.91 9.79 16.25
C VAL A 360 -7.68 8.38 16.76
N GLN A 361 -6.62 8.20 17.54
CA GLN A 361 -6.27 6.90 18.13
C GLN A 361 -5.83 7.07 19.57
N GLN A 362 -6.43 6.29 20.48
CA GLN A 362 -5.92 6.05 21.83
C GLN A 362 -5.06 4.79 21.84
N GLY A 363 -4.02 4.75 22.68
CA GLY A 363 -3.12 3.60 22.73
C GLY A 363 -3.75 2.36 23.33
N THR A 364 -3.37 1.20 22.80
CA THR A 364 -3.90 -0.10 23.20
C THR A 364 -3.21 -0.66 24.45
N GLY A 365 -2.02 -0.14 24.80
CA GLY A 365 -1.14 -0.73 25.82
C GLY A 365 -0.31 -1.91 25.32
N ILE A 366 -0.41 -2.28 24.03
CA ILE A 366 0.38 -3.35 23.42
C ILE A 366 1.55 -2.73 22.67
N GLY A 367 2.77 -3.19 22.94
CA GLY A 367 3.98 -2.70 22.26
C GLY A 367 4.12 -1.18 22.34
N GLY A 368 4.42 -0.54 21.20
CA GLY A 368 4.59 0.92 21.09
C GLY A 368 3.29 1.75 21.13
N SER A 369 2.14 1.15 21.44
CA SER A 369 0.84 1.82 21.48
C SER A 369 0.55 2.34 22.90
N ASP A 370 1.07 3.53 23.22
CA ASP A 370 1.11 4.07 24.59
C ASP A 370 -0.31 4.35 25.17
N PRO A 371 -0.77 3.64 26.22
CA PRO A 371 -2.16 3.67 26.68
C PRO A 371 -2.55 4.98 27.38
N ASP A 372 -1.57 5.78 27.78
CA ASP A 372 -1.76 7.11 28.36
C ASP A 372 -1.77 8.23 27.29
N LYS A 373 -1.73 7.87 26.00
CA LYS A 373 -1.71 8.82 24.89
C LYS A 373 -2.91 8.68 23.98
N GLU A 374 -3.28 9.81 23.39
CA GLU A 374 -4.17 9.91 22.24
C GLU A 374 -3.49 10.75 21.16
N ILE A 375 -3.45 10.26 19.92
CA ILE A 375 -2.92 11.01 18.77
C ILE A 375 -4.06 11.38 17.82
N SER A 376 -4.03 12.62 17.34
CA SER A 376 -4.89 13.11 16.26
C SER A 376 -4.05 13.49 15.06
N TRP A 377 -4.41 12.97 13.88
CA TRP A 377 -3.80 13.31 12.60
C TRP A 377 -4.77 14.08 11.72
N TYR A 378 -4.28 15.14 11.08
CA TYR A 378 -4.98 15.92 10.08
C TYR A 378 -4.11 15.94 8.81
N MET A 379 -4.62 15.50 7.68
CA MET A 379 -3.85 15.38 6.44
C MET A 379 -4.66 15.86 5.25
N ASN A 380 -4.19 16.91 4.59
CA ASN A 380 -4.85 17.51 3.44
C ASN A 380 -3.82 17.89 2.38
N LYS A 381 -4.28 18.45 1.25
CA LYS A 381 -3.40 18.88 0.16
C LYS A 381 -2.31 19.85 0.59
N GLY A 382 -2.58 20.74 1.55
CA GLY A 382 -1.68 21.81 1.96
C GLY A 382 -0.69 21.41 3.06
N PHE A 383 -1.05 20.51 3.97
CA PHE A 383 -0.18 20.04 5.05
C PHE A 383 -0.65 18.74 5.70
N ARG A 384 0.23 18.11 6.49
CA ARG A 384 -0.14 17.20 7.57
C ARG A 384 0.22 17.76 8.94
N LEU A 385 -0.57 17.43 9.95
CA LEU A 385 -0.44 17.87 11.33
C LEU A 385 -0.75 16.70 12.27
N ALA A 386 0.11 16.45 13.26
CA ALA A 386 -0.14 15.51 14.34
C ALA A 386 -0.14 16.22 15.69
N ILE A 387 -1.18 16.00 16.48
CA ILE A 387 -1.31 16.46 17.86
C ILE A 387 -1.33 15.25 18.78
N LEU A 388 -0.36 15.16 19.68
CA LEU A 388 -0.29 14.17 20.73
C LEU A 388 -0.87 14.74 22.01
N LYS A 389 -1.86 14.07 22.57
CA LYS A 389 -2.50 14.37 23.85
C LYS A 389 -2.03 13.37 24.90
N ASN A 390 -1.55 13.87 26.03
CA ASN A 390 -1.37 13.07 27.23
C ASN A 390 -2.71 12.98 27.98
N LEU A 391 -3.20 11.77 28.21
CA LEU A 391 -4.50 11.53 28.87
C LEU A 391 -4.44 11.78 30.38
N THR A 392 -3.25 11.77 30.97
CA THR A 392 -3.06 11.96 32.42
C THR A 392 -3.25 13.42 32.82
N ASP A 393 -2.68 14.36 32.06
CA ASP A 393 -2.67 15.80 32.38
C ASP A 393 -3.40 16.67 31.33
N ASN A 394 -3.95 16.05 30.28
CA ASN A 394 -4.61 16.70 29.14
C ASN A 394 -3.73 17.67 28.34
N THR A 395 -2.40 17.62 28.48
CA THR A 395 -1.49 18.41 27.64
C THR A 395 -1.58 17.96 26.18
N LYS A 396 -1.53 18.92 25.25
CA LYS A 396 -1.59 18.70 23.80
C LYS A 396 -0.40 19.34 23.12
N MET A 397 0.36 18.55 22.38
CA MET A 397 1.60 18.99 21.74
C MET A 397 1.57 18.62 20.26
N VAL A 398 1.98 19.56 19.41
CA VAL A 398 2.26 19.29 18.00
C VAL A 398 3.52 18.45 17.92
N ILE A 399 3.44 17.27 17.32
CA ILE A 399 4.57 16.37 17.11
C ILE A 399 4.94 16.23 15.64
N ASP A 400 4.08 16.64 14.72
CA ASP A 400 4.39 16.72 13.28
C ASP A 400 3.65 17.91 12.70
N PHE A 401 4.35 18.71 11.90
CA PHE A 401 3.74 19.71 11.05
C PHE A 401 4.58 19.85 9.78
N THR A 402 4.05 19.31 8.69
CA THR A 402 4.72 19.25 7.39
C THR A 402 3.86 19.92 6.33
N ARG A 403 4.36 21.02 5.78
CA ARG A 403 3.71 21.82 4.73
C ARG A 403 4.07 21.31 3.34
N TYR A 404 3.06 21.18 2.49
CA TYR A 404 3.18 20.71 1.11
C TYR A 404 3.07 21.83 0.07
N ASP A 405 2.66 23.03 0.48
CA ASP A 405 2.69 24.20 -0.38
C ASP A 405 4.12 24.72 -0.62
N LEU A 406 5.08 24.28 0.21
CA LEU A 406 6.50 24.57 0.04
C LEU A 406 7.12 23.70 -1.06
N PRO A 407 8.15 24.19 -1.78
CA PRO A 407 8.91 23.37 -2.72
C PRO A 407 9.55 22.15 -2.03
N ALA A 408 9.52 21.01 -2.71
CA ALA A 408 10.20 19.78 -2.30
C ALA A 408 11.13 19.30 -3.42
N ALA A 409 12.08 18.43 -3.06
CA ALA A 409 12.93 17.78 -4.03
C ALA A 409 13.33 16.41 -3.51
N GLU A 410 13.21 15.39 -4.36
CA GLU A 410 13.78 14.08 -4.08
C GLU A 410 15.31 14.10 -4.20
N PRO A 411 16.01 13.15 -3.55
CA PRO A 411 17.43 12.92 -3.78
C PRO A 411 17.75 12.71 -5.27
N ARG A 412 18.84 13.34 -5.71
CA ARG A 412 19.43 13.10 -7.04
C ARG A 412 20.36 11.88 -7.01
N GLU A 413 21.12 11.75 -5.93
CA GLU A 413 22.01 10.63 -5.69
C GLU A 413 21.26 9.45 -5.07
N LEU A 414 21.79 8.25 -5.29
CA LEU A 414 21.33 7.05 -4.61
C LEU A 414 21.58 7.17 -3.11
N GLY A 415 20.63 6.70 -2.31
CA GLY A 415 20.73 6.80 -0.87
C GLY A 415 19.43 6.45 -0.16
N ARG A 416 19.57 6.28 1.15
CA ARG A 416 18.52 5.81 2.04
C ARG A 416 17.42 6.85 2.28
N ASN A 417 17.77 8.12 2.50
CA ASN A 417 16.82 9.09 3.03
C ASN A 417 16.08 9.86 1.92
N TRP A 418 14.79 9.58 1.79
CA TRP A 418 13.85 10.25 0.89
C TRP A 418 12.68 10.88 1.67
N SER A 419 12.90 11.21 2.94
CA SER A 419 11.84 11.76 3.79
C SER A 419 11.59 13.24 3.47
N LEU A 420 10.31 13.63 3.44
CA LEU A 420 9.87 15.02 3.35
C LEU A 420 9.61 15.53 4.77
N MET A 421 10.66 15.98 5.45
CA MET A 421 10.56 16.47 6.83
C MET A 421 10.12 17.93 6.90
N GLY A 422 9.00 18.17 7.57
CA GLY A 422 8.43 19.50 7.80
C GLY A 422 9.16 20.37 8.82
N LEU A 423 8.43 21.34 9.35
CA LEU A 423 8.88 22.21 10.44
C LEU A 423 9.14 21.39 11.71
N ILE A 424 8.21 20.49 12.03
CA ILE A 424 8.29 19.49 13.09
C ILE A 424 8.01 18.14 12.45
N ASN A 425 8.82 17.13 12.73
CA ASN A 425 8.62 15.77 12.26
C ASN A 425 8.46 14.81 13.44
N GLN A 426 7.50 13.88 13.35
CA GLN A 426 7.13 12.96 14.43
C GLN A 426 8.30 12.16 15.03
N LYS A 427 9.35 11.91 14.23
CA LYS A 427 10.51 11.09 14.60
C LYS A 427 11.42 11.73 15.63
N GLN A 428 11.32 13.05 15.83
CA GLN A 428 12.08 13.78 16.86
C GLN A 428 13.60 13.62 16.73
N THR A 429 14.10 13.53 15.50
CA THR A 429 15.54 13.32 15.22
C THR A 429 16.34 14.61 15.11
N ARG A 430 15.68 15.77 15.05
CA ARG A 430 16.31 17.09 14.94
C ARG A 430 15.94 17.95 16.15
N PRO A 431 16.80 18.91 16.58
CA PRO A 431 16.50 19.77 17.72
C PRO A 431 15.16 20.53 17.61
N GLN A 432 14.75 20.93 16.40
CA GLN A 432 13.49 21.62 16.15
C GLN A 432 12.25 20.72 16.20
N ASP A 433 12.41 19.41 16.21
CA ASP A 433 11.29 18.46 16.24
C ASP A 433 10.70 18.28 17.65
N MET A 434 11.28 18.92 18.65
CA MET A 434 10.76 18.91 20.01
C MET A 434 9.29 19.32 20.01
N PRO A 435 8.39 18.51 20.60
CA PRO A 435 6.98 18.82 20.63
C PRO A 435 6.70 20.18 21.29
N ILE A 436 5.79 20.95 20.71
CA ILE A 436 5.40 22.27 21.26
C ILE A 436 3.88 22.43 21.27
N PRO A 437 3.31 23.31 22.13
CA PRO A 437 1.91 23.67 22.03
C PRO A 437 1.57 24.27 20.66
N LEU A 438 0.35 24.01 20.17
CA LEU A 438 -0.09 24.53 18.85
C LEU A 438 0.04 26.07 18.74
N LYS A 439 -0.25 26.79 19.83
CA LYS A 439 -0.14 28.25 19.92
C LYS A 439 1.30 28.77 19.95
N SER A 440 2.29 27.87 20.01
CA SER A 440 3.71 28.20 19.95
C SER A 440 4.32 28.03 18.55
N LEU A 441 3.55 27.55 17.57
CA LEU A 441 3.97 27.57 16.16
C LEU A 441 4.13 29.01 15.65
N PRO A 442 4.87 29.26 14.56
CA PRO A 442 4.89 30.57 13.91
C PRO A 442 3.47 31.05 13.55
N GLU A 443 3.20 32.35 13.67
CA GLU A 443 1.86 32.91 13.48
C GLU A 443 1.26 32.59 12.10
N GLY A 444 2.08 32.64 11.04
CA GLY A 444 1.65 32.28 9.69
C GLY A 444 1.23 30.81 9.57
N ASP A 445 1.90 29.90 10.28
CA ASP A 445 1.55 28.48 10.29
C ASP A 445 0.29 28.22 11.11
N GLN A 446 0.11 28.92 12.23
CA GLN A 446 -1.13 28.90 13.00
C GLN A 446 -2.32 29.35 12.15
N GLN A 447 -2.20 30.50 11.48
CA GLN A 447 -3.24 31.01 10.58
C GLN A 447 -3.54 30.02 9.46
N TYR A 448 -2.51 29.37 8.90
CA TYR A 448 -2.68 28.36 7.86
C TYR A 448 -3.46 27.14 8.38
N ILE A 449 -3.11 26.62 9.56
CA ILE A 449 -3.83 25.51 10.21
C ILE A 449 -5.28 25.91 10.51
N PHE A 450 -5.51 27.05 11.16
CA PHE A 450 -6.83 27.49 11.59
C PHE A 450 -7.75 27.89 10.44
N SER A 451 -7.20 28.27 9.29
CA SER A 451 -7.99 28.48 8.08
C SER A 451 -8.68 27.20 7.61
N ARG A 452 -8.07 26.03 7.89
CA ARG A 452 -8.61 24.71 7.54
C ARG A 452 -9.37 24.08 8.71
N TYR A 453 -8.83 24.17 9.91
CA TYR A 453 -9.35 23.54 11.13
C TYR A 453 -9.58 24.60 12.23
N PRO A 454 -10.60 25.47 12.09
CA PRO A 454 -10.85 26.58 13.01
C PRO A 454 -11.16 26.11 14.45
N GLU A 455 -11.64 24.88 14.62
CA GLU A 455 -11.87 24.24 15.92
C GLU A 455 -10.61 24.04 16.75
N LEU A 456 -9.42 24.01 16.11
CA LEU A 456 -8.13 23.88 16.80
C LEU A 456 -7.65 25.19 17.45
N ASN A 457 -8.29 26.33 17.14
CA ASN A 457 -7.97 27.62 17.74
C ASN A 457 -8.60 27.84 19.14
N ARG A 458 -9.41 26.87 19.60
CA ARG A 458 -10.17 26.99 20.85
C ARG A 458 -9.32 26.83 22.10
#